data_AF-A0A835PG23-F1
#
_entry.id   AF-A0A835PG23-F1
#
_cell.length_a   1.000
_cell.length_b   1.000
_cell.length_c   1.000
_cell.angle_alpha   90.00
_cell.angle_beta   90.00
_cell.angle_gamma   90.00
#
_symmetry.space_group_name_H-M   'P 1'
#
loop_
_entity.id
_entity.type
_entity.pdbx_description
1 polymer ?
#
loop_
_entity_poly.entity_id
_entity_poly.type
_entity_poly.pdbx_seq_one_letter_code
_entity_poly.pdbx_strand_id
1 'polypeptide(L)'
;MWLRSYSIGRPRLPATSSSPGFLSRLGKERIPIQNYGSSSPPQFPSPCSSTFSWLPKGSIPRFSIIIDAGSTGTRLHVFSFVISPKTKLPVLDLASTSSVKVRPGLSSYSGDPSSAGDSLVDLLRFGKGKVPRDQWGDTEVRLMATAGLRMLDAGVRDSILESCRMALRSSGFLFQDEWATVISGSDEGVFAWVAANYALGMLGGDPLKTNGIIELGGASAQITFATEEALPSELAHVVKFGEATYKLYSNSFLHFGQNVAQESVKELLSSRSAEKSPTSRVFIDPCSPRGYSYSVMSPEASTALPISTVEDHSISHASGNFSECKSAALLLLKQENGKCLHQECRFGSNYIPKLQGRFLATENFFFTSEFFGLGSVQCSPILSLLVSISVKKIGII
;
A
#
# COMPACT_ATOMS: atom_id res chain seq x y z
N MET A 1 -2.46 45.77 -0.16
CA MET A 1 -3.57 46.49 0.49
C MET A 1 -4.78 46.33 -0.43
N TRP A 2 -5.92 45.92 0.16
CA TRP A 2 -7.24 45.65 -0.46
C TRP A 2 -7.49 44.32 -1.18
N LEU A 3 -8.02 43.41 -0.35
CA LEU A 3 -8.89 42.28 -0.65
C LEU A 3 -10.19 42.71 -1.37
N ARG A 4 -10.71 41.86 -2.26
CA ARG A 4 -12.16 41.69 -2.45
C ARG A 4 -12.53 40.23 -2.56
N SER A 5 -13.28 39.79 -1.54
CA SER A 5 -13.97 38.52 -1.42
C SER A 5 -15.13 38.42 -2.42
N TYR A 6 -15.32 37.25 -3.03
CA TYR A 6 -16.61 36.85 -3.60
C TYR A 6 -17.12 35.62 -2.85
N SER A 7 -18.25 35.81 -2.17
CA SER A 7 -19.02 34.79 -1.47
C SER A 7 -20.12 34.32 -2.43
N ILE A 8 -20.10 33.06 -2.84
CA ILE A 8 -21.19 32.45 -3.63
C ILE A 8 -22.10 31.69 -2.67
N GLY A 9 -23.35 32.14 -2.60
CA GLY A 9 -24.38 31.63 -1.71
C GLY A 9 -24.87 30.23 -2.07
N ARG A 10 -25.23 29.46 -1.04
CA ARG A 10 -25.92 28.17 -1.16
C ARG A 10 -27.36 28.37 -1.67
N PRO A 11 -27.84 27.60 -2.66
CA PRO A 11 -29.26 27.55 -2.96
C PRO A 11 -30.03 26.82 -1.86
N ARG A 12 -31.15 27.40 -1.40
CA ARG A 12 -32.15 26.70 -0.58
C ARG A 12 -32.99 25.80 -1.49
N LEU A 13 -33.06 24.51 -1.16
CA LEU A 13 -34.04 23.59 -1.76
C LEU A 13 -35.36 23.67 -0.98
N PRO A 14 -36.52 23.63 -1.65
CA PRO A 14 -37.82 23.65 -1.01
C PRO A 14 -38.15 22.28 -0.38
N ALA A 15 -38.82 22.31 0.77
CA ALA A 15 -39.31 21.15 1.48
C ALA A 15 -40.64 20.66 0.89
N THR A 16 -40.74 19.41 0.45
CA THR A 16 -42.02 18.68 0.34
C THR A 16 -41.84 17.16 0.46
N SER A 17 -42.62 16.62 1.41
CA SER A 17 -43.28 15.31 1.50
C SER A 17 -42.51 13.99 1.33
N SER A 18 -42.50 13.27 2.44
CA SER A 18 -42.23 11.85 2.68
C SER A 18 -42.99 10.84 1.82
N SER A 19 -42.28 9.80 1.36
CA SER A 19 -42.77 8.42 1.22
C SER A 19 -41.60 7.44 1.42
N PRO A 20 -41.70 6.44 2.34
CA PRO A 20 -40.59 5.54 2.68
C PRO A 20 -40.67 4.22 1.91
N GLY A 21 -39.54 3.71 1.41
CA GLY A 21 -39.47 2.32 0.97
C GLY A 21 -38.25 1.95 0.14
N PHE A 22 -37.14 1.55 0.79
CA PHE A 22 -36.23 0.53 0.23
C PHE A 22 -35.25 -0.12 1.22
N LEU A 23 -35.15 0.34 2.48
CA LEU A 23 -34.20 -0.21 3.48
C LEU A 23 -34.85 -1.03 4.60
N SER A 24 -35.86 -1.83 4.29
CA SER A 24 -36.53 -2.70 5.27
C SER A 24 -36.73 -4.12 4.74
N ARG A 25 -35.65 -4.79 4.32
CA ARG A 25 -35.64 -6.25 4.09
C ARG A 25 -34.23 -6.83 4.15
N LEU A 26 -33.61 -6.76 5.32
CA LEU A 26 -32.59 -7.73 5.73
C LEU A 26 -32.97 -8.23 7.12
N GLY A 27 -33.33 -9.52 7.18
CA GLY A 27 -33.82 -10.20 8.37
C GLY A 27 -32.80 -10.19 9.50
N LYS A 28 -33.27 -9.84 10.70
CA LYS A 28 -32.57 -10.06 11.96
C LYS A 28 -32.80 -11.50 12.40
N GLU A 29 -31.84 -12.38 12.18
CA GLU A 29 -31.68 -13.56 13.05
C GLU A 29 -30.59 -13.24 14.07
N ARG A 30 -31.03 -13.00 15.31
CA ARG A 30 -30.15 -12.83 16.47
C ARG A 30 -29.86 -14.21 17.06
N ILE A 31 -28.61 -14.63 17.00
CA ILE A 31 -28.08 -15.74 17.81
C ILE A 31 -27.87 -15.21 19.24
N PRO A 32 -28.33 -15.88 20.31
CA PRO A 32 -28.17 -15.39 21.68
C PRO A 32 -26.75 -15.69 22.19
N ILE A 33 -26.03 -14.65 22.60
CA ILE A 33 -24.74 -14.77 23.30
C ILE A 33 -25.04 -14.93 24.80
N GLN A 34 -24.63 -16.06 25.37
CA GLN A 34 -24.61 -16.31 26.81
C GLN A 34 -23.58 -15.39 27.48
N ASN A 35 -24.02 -14.69 28.53
CA ASN A 35 -23.17 -13.89 29.40
C ASN A 35 -22.23 -14.79 30.21
N TYR A 36 -20.93 -14.67 29.99
CA TYR A 36 -19.91 -15.09 30.94
C TYR A 36 -19.16 -13.87 31.49
N GLY A 37 -19.27 -13.70 32.81
CA GLY A 37 -18.19 -13.30 33.72
C GLY A 37 -17.40 -12.03 33.40
N SER A 38 -17.72 -10.98 34.13
CA SER A 38 -16.89 -9.78 34.33
C SER A 38 -15.44 -10.11 34.70
N SER A 39 -14.51 -9.87 33.78
CA SER A 39 -13.15 -9.47 34.12
C SER A 39 -12.81 -8.25 33.26
N SER A 40 -12.54 -7.14 33.93
CA SER A 40 -12.20 -5.87 33.30
C SER A 40 -10.94 -6.03 32.44
N PRO A 41 -10.98 -5.72 31.14
CA PRO A 41 -9.77 -5.69 30.32
C PRO A 41 -8.85 -4.57 30.82
N PRO A 42 -7.52 -4.73 30.75
CA PRO A 42 -6.58 -3.68 31.14
C PRO A 42 -6.88 -2.43 30.31
N GLN A 43 -7.17 -1.33 31.01
CA GLN A 43 -7.37 -0.02 30.40
C GLN A 43 -6.04 0.43 29.79
N PHE A 44 -5.95 0.37 28.47
CA PHE A 44 -4.90 1.07 27.73
C PHE A 44 -5.25 2.57 27.71
N PRO A 45 -4.29 3.47 28.00
CA PRO A 45 -4.53 4.90 27.85
C PRO A 45 -4.85 5.20 26.37
N SER A 46 -5.94 5.92 26.14
CA SER A 46 -6.31 6.46 24.84
C SER A 46 -5.31 7.53 24.39
N PRO A 47 -4.66 7.40 23.22
CA PRO A 47 -3.85 8.47 22.68
C PRO A 47 -4.52 9.04 21.43
N CYS A 48 -5.42 10.00 21.64
CA CYS A 48 -5.80 10.98 20.63
C CYS A 48 -6.02 12.32 21.34
N SER A 49 -4.93 13.03 21.64
CA SER A 49 -4.86 14.50 21.80
C SER A 49 -3.54 14.98 22.43
N SER A 50 -2.56 14.13 22.72
CA SER A 50 -1.26 14.60 23.23
C SER A 50 -0.15 14.32 22.22
N THR A 51 0.19 15.34 21.43
CA THR A 51 1.48 15.42 20.72
C THR A 51 2.59 15.49 21.77
N PHE A 52 3.01 14.32 22.28
CA PHE A 52 4.23 14.20 23.05
C PHE A 52 5.40 14.08 22.06
N SER A 53 6.22 15.13 22.00
CA SER A 53 7.59 15.00 21.48
C SER A 53 8.34 14.09 22.45
N TRP A 54 8.59 12.84 22.05
CA TRP A 54 9.34 11.85 22.85
C TRP A 54 10.85 12.13 22.88
N LEU A 55 11.30 13.21 22.25
CA LEU A 55 12.72 13.55 22.18
C LEU A 55 13.20 14.11 23.53
N PRO A 56 14.28 13.55 24.11
CA PRO A 56 14.94 14.14 25.26
C PRO A 56 15.31 15.60 24.97
N LYS A 57 14.96 16.53 25.87
CA LYS A 57 15.32 17.94 25.76
C LYS A 57 16.84 18.07 25.53
N GLY A 58 17.24 18.71 24.43
CA GLY A 58 18.64 18.93 24.06
C GLY A 58 19.23 17.96 23.04
N SER A 59 18.47 16.98 22.53
CA SER A 59 18.92 16.14 21.41
C SER A 59 18.70 16.84 20.06
N ILE A 60 19.72 16.85 19.20
CA ILE A 60 19.61 17.33 17.81
C ILE A 60 18.97 16.21 16.99
N PRO A 61 17.78 16.43 16.40
CA PRO A 61 17.12 15.44 15.57
C PRO A 61 17.92 15.20 14.30
N ARG A 62 17.95 13.95 13.85
CA ARG A 62 18.44 13.53 12.54
C ARG A 62 17.27 13.28 11.61
N PHE A 63 17.52 13.39 10.30
CA PHE A 63 16.50 13.17 9.29
C PHE A 63 16.88 12.04 8.33
N SER A 64 15.88 11.38 7.79
CA SER A 64 16.01 10.42 6.69
C SER A 64 14.83 10.57 5.75
N ILE A 65 15.09 10.46 4.45
CA ILE A 65 14.09 10.58 3.39
C ILE A 65 13.95 9.25 2.67
N ILE A 66 12.73 8.73 2.60
CA ILE A 66 12.39 7.53 1.83
C ILE A 66 11.37 7.89 0.76
N ILE A 67 11.67 7.51 -0.48
CA ILE A 67 10.79 7.64 -1.63
C ILE A 67 10.22 6.26 -1.96
N ASP A 68 8.95 6.05 -1.66
CA ASP A 68 8.18 4.87 -2.05
C ASP A 68 7.61 5.09 -3.45
N ALA A 69 8.21 4.43 -4.45
CA ALA A 69 7.77 4.48 -5.85
C ALA A 69 6.79 3.34 -6.15
N GLY A 70 5.56 3.53 -5.68
CA GLY A 70 4.42 2.65 -5.92
C GLY A 70 3.88 2.71 -7.35
N SER A 71 3.12 1.68 -7.75
CA SER A 71 2.55 1.58 -9.11
C SER A 71 1.58 2.70 -9.48
N THR A 72 0.83 3.25 -8.51
CA THR A 72 -0.18 4.30 -8.74
C THR A 72 0.33 5.72 -8.45
N GLY A 73 1.54 5.85 -7.94
CA GLY A 73 2.12 7.13 -7.56
C GLY A 73 3.31 6.99 -6.64
N THR A 74 4.12 8.03 -6.59
CA THR A 74 5.36 8.08 -5.82
C THR A 74 5.15 8.94 -4.57
N ARG A 75 5.57 8.44 -3.40
CA ARG A 75 5.47 9.14 -2.11
C ARG A 75 6.85 9.42 -1.56
N LEU A 76 7.06 10.63 -1.05
CA LEU A 76 8.25 10.95 -0.26
C LEU A 76 7.84 11.07 1.20
N HIS A 77 8.59 10.41 2.07
CA HIS A 77 8.47 10.45 3.52
C HIS A 77 9.72 11.09 4.10
N VAL A 78 9.55 12.08 4.97
CA VAL A 78 10.62 12.68 5.78
C VAL A 78 10.43 12.19 7.20
N PHE A 79 11.40 11.43 7.70
CA PHE A 79 11.43 10.95 9.08
C PHE A 79 12.39 11.79 9.91
N SER A 80 11.95 12.16 11.11
CA SER A 80 12.79 12.75 12.15
C SER A 80 13.01 11.73 13.25
N PHE A 81 14.25 11.59 13.73
CA PHE A 81 14.59 10.64 14.78
C PHE A 81 15.78 11.08 15.62
N VAL A 82 15.92 10.45 16.78
CA VAL A 82 17.14 10.52 17.60
C VAL A 82 17.66 9.13 17.86
N ILE A 83 18.96 9.00 18.12
CA ILE A 83 19.53 7.74 18.55
C ILE A 83 19.41 7.65 20.07
N SER A 84 18.71 6.62 20.56
CA SER A 84 18.59 6.33 21.98
C SER A 84 19.97 6.07 22.58
N PRO A 85 20.39 6.82 23.61
CA PRO A 85 21.67 6.58 24.27
C PRO A 85 21.76 5.19 24.91
N LYS A 86 20.60 4.64 25.34
CA LYS A 86 20.46 3.36 26.03
C LYS A 86 20.50 2.17 25.08
N THR A 87 19.66 2.19 24.05
CA THR A 87 19.48 1.05 23.14
C THR A 87 20.35 1.15 21.89
N LYS A 88 20.91 2.33 21.61
CA LYS A 88 21.59 2.67 20.34
C LYS A 88 20.68 2.56 19.11
N LEU A 89 19.37 2.37 19.30
CA LEU A 89 18.39 2.30 18.23
C LEU A 89 17.76 3.68 17.96
N PRO A 90 17.28 3.93 16.73
CA PRO A 90 16.53 5.13 16.40
C PRO A 90 15.17 5.14 17.07
N VAL A 91 14.84 6.30 17.63
CA VAL A 91 13.52 6.63 18.16
C VAL A 91 12.92 7.68 17.25
N LEU A 92 11.88 7.29 16.49
CA LEU A 92 11.20 8.17 15.57
C LEU A 92 10.36 9.20 16.33
N ASP A 93 10.50 10.46 15.92
CA ASP A 93 9.53 11.50 16.24
C ASP A 93 8.39 11.46 15.22
N LEU A 94 7.41 10.59 15.47
CA LEU A 94 6.26 10.39 14.59
C LEU A 94 5.43 11.66 14.40
N ALA A 95 5.46 12.62 15.34
CA ALA A 95 4.76 13.88 15.20
C ALA A 95 5.44 14.82 14.19
N SER A 96 6.75 14.68 13.99
CA SER A 96 7.54 15.45 13.03
C SER A 96 7.69 14.75 11.68
N THR A 97 7.27 13.49 11.57
CA THR A 97 7.26 12.76 10.29
C THR A 97 6.23 13.39 9.34
N SER A 98 6.60 13.56 8.08
CA SER A 98 5.73 14.16 7.07
C SER A 98 5.85 13.45 5.74
N SER A 99 4.79 13.50 4.92
CA SER A 99 4.77 12.84 3.62
C SER A 99 4.02 13.66 2.57
N VAL A 100 4.37 13.42 1.30
CA VAL A 100 3.69 13.97 0.13
C VAL A 100 3.66 12.93 -0.98
N LYS A 101 2.56 12.89 -1.75
CA LYS A 101 2.38 11.97 -2.88
C LYS A 101 2.25 12.75 -4.18
N VAL A 102 2.88 12.26 -5.24
CA VAL A 102 2.64 12.66 -6.62
C VAL A 102 2.05 11.50 -7.43
N ARG A 103 1.38 11.83 -8.53
CA ARG A 103 0.87 10.89 -9.52
C ARG A 103 1.27 11.39 -10.92
N PRO A 104 1.48 10.50 -11.91
CA PRO A 104 1.36 9.04 -11.84
C PRO A 104 2.56 8.37 -11.13
N GLY A 105 2.57 7.03 -11.07
CA GLY A 105 3.71 6.26 -10.56
C GLY A 105 4.85 6.18 -11.58
N LEU A 106 6.06 5.78 -11.14
CA LEU A 106 7.23 5.73 -12.02
C LEU A 106 7.07 4.80 -13.22
N SER A 107 6.26 3.74 -13.12
CA SER A 107 6.02 2.81 -14.24
C SER A 107 5.29 3.45 -15.43
N SER A 108 4.56 4.55 -15.21
CA SER A 108 3.86 5.27 -16.26
C SER A 108 4.79 6.03 -17.21
N TYR A 109 6.06 6.18 -16.83
CA TYR A 109 7.12 6.78 -17.67
C TYR A 109 7.81 5.75 -18.58
N SER A 110 7.25 4.54 -18.73
CA SER A 110 7.83 3.50 -19.60
C SER A 110 7.98 3.93 -21.07
N GLY A 111 7.11 4.82 -21.56
CA GLY A 111 7.21 5.41 -22.91
C GLY A 111 8.19 6.57 -23.04
N ASP A 112 8.60 7.18 -21.93
CA ASP A 112 9.67 8.18 -21.86
C ASP A 112 10.43 8.05 -20.53
N PRO A 113 11.35 7.06 -20.41
CA PRO A 113 12.08 6.82 -19.18
C PRO A 113 12.91 8.02 -18.70
N SER A 114 13.30 8.90 -19.63
CA SER A 114 14.21 10.02 -19.36
C SER A 114 13.57 11.09 -18.48
N SER A 115 12.25 11.27 -18.55
CA SER A 115 11.51 12.26 -17.75
C SER A 115 11.05 11.77 -16.37
N ALA A 116 11.28 10.49 -16.03
CA ALA A 116 10.85 9.93 -14.75
C ALA A 116 11.44 10.68 -13.53
N GLY A 117 12.70 11.09 -13.62
CA GLY A 117 13.40 11.86 -12.59
C GLY A 117 12.80 13.24 -12.33
N ASP A 118 12.22 13.88 -13.34
CA ASP A 118 11.58 15.20 -13.20
C ASP A 118 10.37 15.14 -12.27
N SER A 119 9.69 13.98 -12.24
CA SER A 119 8.58 13.72 -11.32
C SER A 119 8.98 13.78 -9.84
N LEU A 120 10.27 13.60 -9.53
CA LEU A 120 10.79 13.65 -8.16
C LEU A 120 11.09 15.08 -7.69
N VAL A 121 11.11 16.08 -8.57
CA VAL A 121 11.51 17.45 -8.23
C VAL A 121 10.60 18.06 -7.16
N ASP A 122 9.28 17.90 -7.29
CA ASP A 122 8.32 18.44 -6.32
C ASP A 122 8.41 17.70 -4.98
N LEU A 123 8.66 16.39 -5.01
CA LEU A 123 8.91 15.59 -3.81
C LEU A 123 10.17 16.09 -3.09
N LEU A 124 11.28 16.25 -3.80
CA LEU A 124 12.55 16.71 -3.24
C LEU A 124 12.45 18.14 -2.69
N ARG A 125 11.69 19.01 -3.36
CA ARG A 125 11.39 20.36 -2.86
C ARG A 125 10.63 20.31 -1.54
N PHE A 126 9.64 19.42 -1.41
CA PHE A 126 8.96 19.19 -0.14
C PHE A 126 9.94 18.72 0.95
N GLY A 127 10.79 17.74 0.65
CA GLY A 127 11.83 17.26 1.58
C GLY A 127 12.74 18.40 2.07
N LYS A 128 13.21 19.25 1.16
CA LYS A 128 14.01 20.45 1.48
C LYS A 128 13.29 21.46 2.37
N GLY A 129 11.96 21.54 2.26
CA GLY A 129 11.14 22.39 3.13
C GLY A 129 10.96 21.82 4.55
N LYS A 130 11.30 20.55 4.79
CA LYS A 130 11.15 19.87 6.08
C LYS A 130 12.47 19.66 6.81
N VAL A 131 13.57 19.53 6.09
CA VAL A 131 14.91 19.29 6.65
C VAL A 131 15.68 20.61 6.74
N PRO A 132 16.28 20.96 7.90
CA PRO A 132 17.16 22.12 8.03
C PRO A 132 18.29 22.12 7.00
N ARG A 133 18.59 23.30 6.43
CA ARG A 133 19.53 23.43 5.30
C ARG A 133 20.94 22.93 5.60
N ASP A 134 21.39 23.13 6.83
CA ASP A 134 22.68 22.66 7.35
C ASP A 134 22.76 21.13 7.49
N GLN A 135 21.61 20.43 7.51
CA GLN A 135 21.54 18.97 7.62
C GLN A 135 21.28 18.26 6.28
N TRP A 136 21.15 18.98 5.16
CA TRP A 136 20.87 18.35 3.86
C TRP A 136 21.96 17.34 3.48
N GLY A 137 23.23 17.72 3.58
CA GLY A 137 24.36 16.87 3.23
C GLY A 137 24.51 15.60 4.09
N ASP A 138 23.89 15.56 5.26
CA ASP A 138 23.90 14.41 6.18
C ASP A 138 22.60 13.58 6.12
N THR A 139 21.57 14.10 5.46
CA THR A 139 20.26 13.45 5.38
C THR A 139 20.24 12.48 4.20
N GLU A 140 20.18 11.18 4.50
CA GLU A 140 20.04 10.16 3.46
C GLU A 140 18.71 10.28 2.72
N VAL A 141 18.76 10.25 1.38
CA VAL A 141 17.59 10.04 0.53
C VAL A 141 17.68 8.69 -0.16
N ARG A 142 16.61 7.89 -0.13
CA ARG A 142 16.56 6.56 -0.76
C ARG A 142 15.30 6.42 -1.57
N LEU A 143 15.35 5.66 -2.66
CA LEU A 143 14.19 5.36 -3.50
C LEU A 143 13.99 3.85 -3.61
N MET A 144 12.78 3.41 -3.28
CA MET A 144 12.39 2.00 -3.32
C MET A 144 11.18 1.88 -4.24
N ALA A 145 11.39 1.31 -5.43
CA ALA A 145 10.31 1.04 -6.36
C ALA A 145 9.73 -0.36 -6.15
N THR A 146 8.41 -0.49 -6.28
CA THR A 146 7.69 -1.73 -5.95
C THR A 146 7.22 -2.47 -7.21
N ALA A 147 6.10 -3.22 -7.11
CA ALA A 147 5.54 -4.04 -8.18
C ALA A 147 5.39 -3.33 -9.53
N GLY A 148 5.09 -2.03 -9.54
CA GLY A 148 4.94 -1.26 -10.78
C GLY A 148 6.16 -1.37 -11.70
N LEU A 149 7.37 -1.20 -11.16
CA LEU A 149 8.62 -1.32 -11.92
C LEU A 149 9.06 -2.78 -12.10
N ARG A 150 8.67 -3.70 -11.20
CA ARG A 150 8.95 -5.13 -11.34
C ARG A 150 8.33 -5.74 -12.61
N MET A 151 7.21 -5.18 -13.07
CA MET A 151 6.50 -5.65 -14.27
C MET A 151 7.06 -5.10 -15.59
N LEU A 152 7.99 -4.13 -15.55
CA LEU A 152 8.59 -3.56 -16.76
C LEU A 152 9.78 -4.39 -17.25
N ASP A 153 10.05 -4.28 -18.56
CA ASP A 153 11.28 -4.81 -19.15
C ASP A 153 12.52 -4.20 -18.49
N ALA A 154 13.56 -5.03 -18.31
CA ALA A 154 14.77 -4.66 -17.57
C ALA A 154 15.41 -3.37 -18.09
N GLY A 155 15.54 -3.20 -19.41
CA GLY A 155 16.13 -1.99 -20.00
C GLY A 155 15.33 -0.72 -19.73
N VAL A 156 13.99 -0.80 -19.76
CA VAL A 156 13.10 0.34 -19.46
C VAL A 156 13.17 0.68 -17.98
N ARG A 157 13.08 -0.33 -17.12
CA ARG A 157 13.20 -0.19 -15.66
C ARG A 157 14.53 0.47 -15.27
N ASP A 158 15.63 0.02 -15.84
CA ASP A 158 16.97 0.50 -15.50
C ASP A 158 17.17 1.95 -16.00
N SER A 159 16.58 2.30 -17.16
CA SER A 159 16.58 3.69 -17.67
C SER A 159 15.77 4.64 -16.79
N ILE A 160 14.58 4.21 -16.30
CA ILE A 160 13.77 4.98 -15.34
C ILE A 160 14.55 5.20 -14.05
N LEU A 161 15.19 4.16 -13.51
CA LEU A 161 15.99 4.26 -12.30
C LEU A 161 17.18 5.20 -12.48
N GLU A 162 17.85 5.18 -13.63
CA GLU A 162 18.96 6.11 -13.88
C GLU A 162 18.49 7.56 -13.94
N SER A 163 17.36 7.85 -14.58
CA SER A 163 16.75 9.18 -14.55
C SER A 163 16.47 9.64 -13.10
N CYS A 164 15.95 8.74 -12.27
CA CYS A 164 15.75 9.01 -10.84
C CYS A 164 17.07 9.25 -10.10
N ARG A 165 18.11 8.44 -10.35
CA ARG A 165 19.44 8.62 -9.73
C ARG A 165 20.02 9.99 -10.05
N MET A 166 19.92 10.47 -11.29
CA MET A 166 20.38 11.81 -11.66
C MET A 166 19.68 12.91 -10.85
N ALA A 167 18.36 12.82 -10.68
CA ALA A 167 17.59 13.76 -9.86
C ALA A 167 18.01 13.70 -8.38
N LEU A 168 18.26 12.51 -7.85
CA LEU A 168 18.67 12.31 -6.46
C LEU A 168 20.10 12.78 -6.18
N ARG A 169 21.06 12.52 -7.08
CA ARG A 169 22.44 13.07 -7.00
C ARG A 169 22.44 14.59 -6.95
N SER A 170 21.55 15.22 -7.73
CA SER A 170 21.43 16.68 -7.82
C SER A 170 20.61 17.31 -6.68
N SER A 171 20.06 16.49 -5.78
CA SER A 171 19.17 16.98 -4.73
C SER A 171 19.89 17.75 -3.63
N GLY A 172 21.18 17.48 -3.38
CA GLY A 172 21.92 18.01 -2.24
C GLY A 172 21.69 17.24 -0.93
N PHE A 173 20.83 16.22 -0.95
CA PHE A 173 20.76 15.21 0.11
C PHE A 173 21.88 14.17 -0.07
N LEU A 174 22.23 13.45 1.00
CA LEU A 174 23.17 12.34 0.93
C LEU A 174 22.56 11.21 0.10
N PHE A 175 23.20 10.85 -1.00
CA PHE A 175 22.70 9.83 -1.93
C PHE A 175 23.83 8.95 -2.48
N GLN A 176 23.52 7.67 -2.68
CA GLN A 176 24.36 6.68 -3.36
C GLN A 176 23.49 5.93 -4.37
N ASP A 177 24.04 5.54 -5.52
CA ASP A 177 23.27 4.97 -6.63
C ASP A 177 22.56 3.66 -6.26
N GLU A 178 23.17 2.89 -5.35
CA GLU A 178 22.65 1.64 -4.81
C GLU A 178 21.41 1.86 -3.93
N TRP A 179 21.10 3.11 -3.56
CA TRP A 179 19.95 3.46 -2.74
C TRP A 179 18.70 3.78 -3.56
N ALA A 180 18.80 3.84 -4.89
CA ALA A 180 17.66 3.86 -5.80
C ALA A 180 17.52 2.49 -6.48
N THR A 181 16.60 1.67 -5.97
CA THR A 181 16.48 0.25 -6.36
C THR A 181 15.02 -0.20 -6.45
N VAL A 182 14.79 -1.29 -7.16
CA VAL A 182 13.52 -2.03 -7.12
C VAL A 182 13.61 -3.06 -6.02
N ILE A 183 12.71 -2.98 -5.04
CA ILE A 183 12.68 -3.94 -3.93
C ILE A 183 11.95 -5.23 -4.35
N SER A 184 12.39 -6.36 -3.79
CA SER A 184 11.64 -7.61 -3.93
C SER A 184 10.28 -7.47 -3.24
N GLY A 185 9.29 -8.23 -3.70
CA GLY A 185 7.97 -8.20 -3.06
C GLY A 185 7.98 -8.73 -1.62
N SER A 186 8.86 -9.68 -1.31
CA SER A 186 9.03 -10.16 0.06
C SER A 186 9.73 -9.11 0.94
N ASP A 187 10.70 -8.37 0.40
CA ASP A 187 11.27 -7.24 1.13
C ASP A 187 10.21 -6.18 1.46
N GLU A 188 9.33 -5.84 0.50
CA GLU A 188 8.16 -4.96 0.68
C GLU A 188 7.33 -5.38 1.91
N GLY A 189 6.95 -6.66 1.98
CA GLY A 189 6.21 -7.20 3.13
C GLY A 189 7.00 -7.16 4.44
N VAL A 190 8.30 -7.45 4.42
CA VAL A 190 9.18 -7.32 5.60
C VAL A 190 9.27 -5.87 6.07
N PHE A 191 9.41 -4.91 5.16
CA PHE A 191 9.45 -3.48 5.49
C PHE A 191 8.15 -3.07 6.21
N ALA A 192 6.99 -3.47 5.67
CA ALA A 192 5.69 -3.17 6.25
C ALA A 192 5.51 -3.83 7.63
N TRP A 193 5.96 -5.07 7.79
CA TRP A 193 5.94 -5.78 9.07
C TRP A 193 6.78 -5.08 10.15
N VAL A 194 7.98 -4.64 9.80
CA VAL A 194 8.85 -3.88 10.71
C VAL A 194 8.18 -2.56 11.08
N ALA A 195 7.65 -1.84 10.09
CA ALA A 195 7.00 -0.55 10.29
C ALA A 195 5.85 -0.64 11.31
N ALA A 196 4.95 -1.59 11.10
CA ALA A 196 3.79 -1.77 11.96
C ALA A 196 4.15 -2.27 13.36
N ASN A 197 5.08 -3.21 13.48
CA ASN A 197 5.47 -3.71 14.80
C ASN A 197 6.33 -2.70 15.57
N TYR A 198 7.11 -1.87 14.88
CA TYR A 198 7.79 -0.72 15.49
C TYR A 198 6.75 0.29 16.01
N ALA A 199 5.77 0.65 15.18
CA ALA A 199 4.67 1.55 15.53
C ALA A 199 3.94 1.16 16.81
N LEU A 200 3.76 -0.15 16.98
CA LEU A 200 3.03 -0.75 18.08
C LEU A 200 3.90 -1.07 19.29
N GLY A 201 5.22 -0.79 19.24
CA GLY A 201 6.16 -1.12 20.31
C GLY A 201 6.31 -2.63 20.53
N MET A 202 6.11 -3.44 19.50
CA MET A 202 6.16 -4.92 19.56
C MET A 202 7.54 -5.48 19.19
N LEU A 203 8.44 -4.67 18.65
CA LEU A 203 9.83 -5.06 18.37
C LEU A 203 10.70 -5.01 19.64
N GLY A 204 11.73 -5.85 19.67
CA GLY A 204 12.64 -6.03 20.81
C GLY A 204 12.19 -7.07 21.83
N GLY A 205 11.00 -7.67 21.64
CA GLY A 205 10.45 -8.73 22.48
C GLY A 205 10.28 -10.07 21.75
N ASP A 206 9.38 -10.90 22.28
CA ASP A 206 9.02 -12.22 21.75
C ASP A 206 8.53 -12.15 20.28
N PRO A 207 9.20 -12.83 19.33
CA PRO A 207 8.79 -12.89 17.93
C PRO A 207 7.32 -13.27 17.70
N LEU A 208 6.78 -14.21 18.48
CA LEU A 208 5.43 -14.72 18.27
C LEU A 208 4.33 -13.79 18.81
N LYS A 209 4.70 -12.72 19.52
CA LYS A 209 3.77 -11.68 19.99
C LYS A 209 3.62 -10.51 19.02
N THR A 210 4.38 -10.51 17.93
CA THR A 210 4.26 -9.51 16.86
C THR A 210 2.99 -9.75 16.04
N ASN A 211 2.50 -8.70 15.40
CA ASN A 211 1.41 -8.83 14.43
C ASN A 211 1.97 -9.19 13.06
N GLY A 212 1.29 -10.09 12.34
CA GLY A 212 1.47 -10.25 10.92
C GLY A 212 0.90 -9.06 10.12
N ILE A 213 1.33 -8.92 8.87
CA ILE A 213 0.84 -7.92 7.93
C ILE A 213 0.28 -8.61 6.69
N ILE A 214 -0.87 -8.09 6.24
CA ILE A 214 -1.41 -8.34 4.91
C ILE A 214 -1.56 -6.98 4.22
N GLU A 215 -0.78 -6.75 3.18
CA GLU A 215 -0.77 -5.49 2.43
C GLU A 215 -1.41 -5.70 1.06
N LEU A 216 -2.29 -4.77 0.66
CA LEU A 216 -2.87 -4.76 -0.69
C LEU A 216 -2.43 -3.48 -1.41
N GLY A 217 -1.43 -3.61 -2.25
CA GLY A 217 -0.98 -2.55 -3.15
C GLY A 217 -1.84 -2.44 -4.41
N GLY A 218 -1.38 -1.63 -5.36
CA GLY A 218 -2.05 -1.49 -6.66
C GLY A 218 -1.76 -2.66 -7.62
N ALA A 219 -0.53 -3.19 -7.60
CA ALA A 219 -0.09 -4.25 -8.51
C ALA A 219 0.25 -5.59 -7.84
N SER A 220 0.49 -5.62 -6.52
CA SER A 220 0.71 -6.85 -5.76
C SER A 220 0.03 -6.81 -4.40
N ALA A 221 -0.10 -7.98 -3.78
CA ALA A 221 -0.42 -8.15 -2.37
C ALA A 221 0.74 -8.85 -1.65
N GLN A 222 0.87 -8.66 -0.34
CA GLN A 222 1.94 -9.24 0.47
C GLN A 222 1.38 -9.82 1.75
N ILE A 223 1.98 -10.93 2.22
CA ILE A 223 1.71 -11.52 3.53
C ILE A 223 3.04 -11.70 4.23
N THR A 224 3.19 -11.17 5.44
CA THR A 224 4.40 -11.31 6.24
C THR A 224 4.09 -11.51 7.71
N PHE A 225 4.68 -12.52 8.35
CA PHE A 225 4.51 -12.76 9.80
C PHE A 225 5.67 -13.58 10.37
N ALA A 226 5.91 -13.46 11.68
CA ALA A 226 6.89 -14.27 12.38
C ALA A 226 6.39 -15.71 12.57
N THR A 227 7.26 -16.68 12.37
CA THR A 227 6.92 -18.10 12.56
C THR A 227 8.14 -18.94 12.96
N GLU A 228 7.90 -19.96 13.77
CA GLU A 228 8.89 -20.97 14.14
C GLU A 228 8.96 -22.13 13.13
N GLU A 229 7.98 -22.23 12.22
CA GLU A 229 7.93 -23.28 11.20
C GLU A 229 9.19 -23.26 10.31
N ALA A 230 9.62 -24.43 9.83
CA ALA A 230 10.68 -24.52 8.84
C ALA A 230 10.16 -23.94 7.51
N LEU A 231 10.87 -22.95 6.99
CA LEU A 231 10.47 -22.23 5.79
C LEU A 231 11.44 -22.52 4.64
N PRO A 232 10.96 -22.59 3.39
CA PRO A 232 11.82 -22.51 2.22
C PRO A 232 12.68 -21.25 2.26
N SER A 233 13.93 -21.34 1.80
CA SER A 233 14.92 -20.26 1.88
C SER A 233 14.46 -18.95 1.22
N GLU A 234 13.69 -19.06 0.13
CA GLU A 234 13.18 -17.97 -0.69
C GLU A 234 12.00 -17.23 -0.06
N LEU A 235 11.35 -17.83 0.95
CA LEU A 235 10.24 -17.23 1.71
C LEU A 235 10.65 -16.85 3.14
N ALA A 236 11.86 -17.21 3.55
CA ALA A 236 12.39 -17.01 4.89
C ALA A 236 13.24 -15.73 4.95
N HIS A 237 12.88 -14.83 5.85
CA HIS A 237 13.67 -13.62 6.13
C HIS A 237 14.07 -13.56 7.59
N VAL A 238 15.28 -13.08 7.86
CA VAL A 238 15.77 -12.86 9.22
C VAL A 238 15.94 -11.36 9.44
N VAL A 239 15.27 -10.85 10.48
CA VAL A 239 15.35 -9.44 10.90
C VAL A 239 15.90 -9.39 12.32
N LYS A 240 16.84 -8.49 12.60
CA LYS A 240 17.38 -8.28 13.94
C LYS A 240 17.01 -6.89 14.42
N PHE A 241 16.43 -6.78 15.60
CA PHE A 241 16.10 -5.50 16.24
C PHE A 241 16.58 -5.52 17.69
N GLY A 242 17.60 -4.73 18.01
CA GLY A 242 18.32 -4.85 19.28
C GLY A 242 18.91 -6.25 19.43
N GLU A 243 18.57 -6.94 20.52
CA GLU A 243 19.00 -8.31 20.79
C GLU A 243 18.04 -9.37 20.21
N ALA A 244 16.84 -8.96 19.77
CA ALA A 244 15.83 -9.87 19.25
C ALA A 244 16.10 -10.22 17.79
N THR A 245 15.94 -11.51 17.45
CA THR A 245 16.00 -12.02 16.09
C THR A 245 14.66 -12.60 15.69
N TYR A 246 14.12 -12.15 14.56
CA TYR A 246 12.83 -12.54 14.03
C TYR A 246 13.03 -13.36 12.76
N LYS A 247 12.49 -14.59 12.76
CA LYS A 247 12.34 -15.39 11.54
C LYS A 247 10.95 -15.14 10.97
N LEU A 248 10.91 -14.55 9.79
CA LEU A 248 9.69 -14.13 9.12
C LEU A 248 9.44 -15.02 7.91
N TYR A 249 8.19 -15.44 7.75
CA TYR A 249 7.64 -15.79 6.45
C TYR A 249 7.27 -14.49 5.73
N SER A 250 7.70 -14.33 4.48
CA SER A 250 7.24 -13.24 3.62
C SER A 250 7.08 -13.71 2.19
N ASN A 251 5.92 -13.40 1.60
CA ASN A 251 5.64 -13.69 0.19
C ASN A 251 4.85 -12.54 -0.44
N SER A 252 5.02 -12.37 -1.76
CA SER A 252 4.35 -11.37 -2.57
C SER A 252 3.65 -12.00 -3.76
N PHE A 253 2.37 -11.70 -3.87
CA PHE A 253 1.49 -12.16 -4.93
C PHE A 253 1.40 -11.05 -5.99
N LEU A 254 2.31 -11.10 -6.97
CA LEU A 254 2.30 -10.18 -8.10
C LEU A 254 1.01 -10.36 -8.91
N HIS A 255 0.50 -9.30 -9.53
CA HIS A 255 -0.79 -9.23 -10.24
C HIS A 255 -2.05 -9.30 -9.36
N PHE A 256 -1.92 -9.58 -8.06
CA PHE A 256 -3.05 -9.61 -7.12
C PHE A 256 -3.26 -8.30 -6.36
N GLY A 257 -2.55 -7.22 -6.72
CA GLY A 257 -2.88 -5.88 -6.24
C GLY A 257 -4.22 -5.40 -6.79
N GLN A 258 -4.87 -4.46 -6.11
CA GLN A 258 -6.25 -4.05 -6.41
C GLN A 258 -6.47 -3.65 -7.89
N ASN A 259 -5.59 -2.83 -8.45
CA ASN A 259 -5.75 -2.31 -9.81
C ASN A 259 -5.52 -3.40 -10.85
N VAL A 260 -4.41 -4.14 -10.73
CA VAL A 260 -4.05 -5.18 -11.69
C VAL A 260 -5.05 -6.35 -11.61
N ALA A 261 -5.48 -6.75 -10.40
CA ALA A 261 -6.48 -7.80 -10.25
C ALA A 261 -7.83 -7.38 -10.87
N GLN A 262 -8.22 -6.11 -10.75
CA GLN A 262 -9.43 -5.60 -11.40
C GLN A 262 -9.32 -5.66 -12.93
N GLU A 263 -8.17 -5.30 -13.48
CA GLU A 263 -7.89 -5.39 -14.92
C GLU A 263 -7.90 -6.85 -15.40
N SER A 264 -7.24 -7.76 -14.69
CA SER A 264 -7.23 -9.19 -15.01
C SER A 264 -8.63 -9.82 -14.96
N VAL A 265 -9.51 -9.38 -14.04
CA VAL A 265 -10.93 -9.82 -14.05
C VAL A 265 -11.63 -9.34 -15.32
N LYS A 266 -11.41 -8.09 -15.75
CA LYS A 266 -12.01 -7.55 -16.99
C LYS A 266 -11.51 -8.31 -18.22
N GLU A 267 -10.22 -8.59 -18.32
CA GLU A 267 -9.63 -9.39 -19.40
C GLU A 267 -10.18 -10.81 -19.44
N LEU A 268 -10.33 -11.46 -18.27
CA LEU A 268 -10.93 -12.78 -18.14
C LEU A 268 -12.39 -12.82 -18.63
N LEU A 269 -13.15 -11.77 -18.32
CA LEU A 269 -14.55 -11.66 -18.76
C LEU A 269 -14.65 -11.36 -20.27
N SER A 270 -13.74 -10.54 -20.79
CA SER A 270 -13.64 -10.22 -22.22
C SER A 270 -13.34 -11.47 -23.06
N SER A 271 -12.29 -12.22 -22.69
CA SER A 271 -11.86 -13.43 -23.40
C SER A 271 -12.96 -14.50 -23.44
N ARG A 272 -13.64 -14.77 -22.33
CA ARG A 272 -14.78 -15.71 -22.27
C ARG A 272 -15.96 -15.28 -23.12
N SER A 273 -16.14 -13.98 -23.33
CA SER A 273 -17.21 -13.47 -24.18
C SER A 273 -16.87 -13.65 -25.66
N ALA A 274 -15.60 -13.43 -26.03
CA ALA A 274 -15.09 -13.68 -27.38
C ALA A 274 -15.19 -15.17 -27.78
N GLU A 275 -14.96 -16.11 -26.85
CA GLU A 275 -15.15 -17.55 -27.09
C GLU A 275 -16.62 -17.90 -27.42
N LYS A 276 -17.58 -17.21 -26.81
CA LYS A 276 -19.02 -17.47 -26.99
C LYS A 276 -19.63 -16.76 -28.20
N SER A 277 -19.08 -15.62 -28.59
CA SER A 277 -19.52 -14.87 -29.76
C SER A 277 -18.33 -14.18 -30.45
N PRO A 278 -17.75 -14.82 -31.49
CA PRO A 278 -16.60 -14.27 -32.20
C PRO A 278 -16.89 -12.94 -32.93
N THR A 279 -18.17 -12.66 -33.20
CA THR A 279 -18.63 -11.51 -33.98
C THR A 279 -18.95 -10.28 -33.13
N SER A 280 -19.10 -10.41 -31.81
CA SER A 280 -19.23 -9.27 -30.89
C SER A 280 -18.21 -9.36 -29.77
N ARG A 281 -17.17 -8.51 -29.83
CA ARG A 281 -16.11 -8.38 -28.80
C ARG A 281 -16.59 -7.59 -27.57
N VAL A 282 -17.82 -7.85 -27.17
CA VAL A 282 -18.68 -7.06 -26.30
C VAL A 282 -18.94 -7.92 -25.07
N PHE A 283 -18.39 -7.53 -23.90
CA PHE A 283 -18.60 -8.25 -22.64
C PHE A 283 -19.39 -7.42 -21.64
N ILE A 284 -20.09 -8.12 -20.73
CA ILE A 284 -20.84 -7.54 -19.61
C ILE A 284 -19.92 -7.49 -18.39
N ASP A 285 -19.77 -6.33 -17.76
CA ASP A 285 -18.99 -6.20 -16.52
C ASP A 285 -19.94 -6.35 -15.29
N PRO A 286 -19.91 -7.49 -14.58
CA PRO A 286 -20.71 -7.70 -13.39
C PRO A 286 -20.14 -7.01 -12.14
N CYS A 287 -18.88 -6.60 -12.16
CA CYS A 287 -18.20 -5.99 -11.02
C CYS A 287 -18.45 -4.48 -10.92
N SER A 288 -18.63 -3.81 -12.05
CA SER A 288 -18.94 -2.38 -12.05
C SER A 288 -20.42 -2.10 -11.79
N PRO A 289 -20.77 -1.01 -11.07
CA PRO A 289 -22.16 -0.70 -10.72
C PRO A 289 -23.05 -0.52 -11.95
N ARG A 290 -24.32 -0.92 -11.83
CA ARG A 290 -25.31 -0.72 -12.90
C ARG A 290 -25.40 0.76 -13.29
N GLY A 291 -25.28 1.05 -14.58
CA GLY A 291 -25.34 2.42 -15.11
C GLY A 291 -23.99 3.16 -15.10
N TYR A 292 -22.91 2.51 -14.66
CA TYR A 292 -21.57 3.05 -14.82
C TYR A 292 -21.18 3.09 -16.31
N SER A 293 -20.72 4.25 -16.79
CA SER A 293 -20.30 4.47 -18.17
C SER A 293 -18.80 4.67 -18.24
N TYR A 294 -18.12 3.82 -19.03
CA TYR A 294 -16.66 3.88 -19.24
C TYR A 294 -16.24 4.97 -20.22
N SER A 295 -17.19 5.50 -21.01
CA SER A 295 -16.94 6.50 -22.07
C SER A 295 -16.47 7.88 -21.59
N VAL A 296 -16.28 8.07 -20.28
CA VAL A 296 -15.85 9.34 -19.67
C VAL A 296 -14.35 9.34 -19.29
N MET A 297 -13.63 8.24 -19.49
CA MET A 297 -12.17 8.21 -19.34
C MET A 297 -11.51 8.06 -20.72
N SER A 298 -11.39 9.17 -21.46
CA SER A 298 -10.43 9.27 -22.56
C SER A 298 -9.00 9.13 -22.01
N PRO A 299 -8.03 8.66 -22.81
CA PRO A 299 -6.77 8.10 -22.31
C PRO A 299 -5.80 9.20 -21.89
N GLU A 300 -5.96 9.70 -20.67
CA GLU A 300 -4.82 10.16 -19.88
C GLU A 300 -4.52 9.05 -18.87
N ALA A 301 -3.38 8.37 -19.10
CA ALA A 301 -2.75 7.40 -18.20
C ALA A 301 -3.29 5.95 -18.16
N SER A 302 -3.23 5.26 -19.30
CA SER A 302 -3.15 3.78 -19.36
C SER A 302 -2.11 3.32 -20.37
N THR A 303 -0.88 3.84 -20.28
CA THR A 303 0.29 3.20 -20.91
C THR A 303 1.14 2.60 -19.79
N ALA A 304 0.77 1.40 -19.35
CA ALA A 304 1.58 0.58 -18.48
C ALA A 304 1.54 -0.86 -19.01
N LEU A 305 2.73 -1.35 -19.40
CA LEU A 305 3.10 -2.66 -19.94
C LEU A 305 3.03 -2.79 -21.48
N PRO A 306 4.13 -3.22 -22.15
CA PRO A 306 4.08 -3.67 -23.53
C PRO A 306 3.51 -5.09 -23.56
N ILE A 307 2.21 -5.21 -23.31
CA ILE A 307 1.46 -6.38 -23.78
C ILE A 307 0.93 -6.00 -25.16
N SER A 308 1.33 -6.83 -26.12
CA SER A 308 1.00 -6.81 -27.54
C SER A 308 -0.36 -6.20 -27.88
N THR A 309 -0.35 -5.33 -28.90
CA THR A 309 -1.46 -4.98 -29.81
C THR A 309 -2.77 -4.58 -29.15
N VAL A 310 -3.09 -3.29 -29.25
CA VAL A 310 -4.41 -2.71 -28.99
C VAL A 310 -5.45 -3.40 -29.87
N GLU A 311 -6.02 -4.51 -29.40
CA GLU A 311 -7.32 -4.99 -29.84
C GLU A 311 -8.36 -4.33 -28.92
N ASP A 312 -9.14 -3.42 -29.50
CA ASP A 312 -10.19 -2.65 -28.83
C ASP A 312 -11.28 -3.59 -28.24
N HIS A 313 -11.15 -3.93 -26.96
CA HIS A 313 -12.17 -4.66 -26.20
C HIS A 313 -13.18 -3.66 -25.62
N SER A 314 -14.26 -3.40 -26.35
CA SER A 314 -15.31 -2.49 -25.91
C SER A 314 -16.18 -3.13 -24.82
N ILE A 315 -16.09 -2.61 -23.59
CA ILE A 315 -17.01 -2.94 -22.49
C ILE A 315 -18.41 -2.47 -22.88
N SER A 316 -19.38 -3.37 -22.89
CA SER A 316 -20.69 -3.05 -23.48
C SER A 316 -21.70 -2.52 -22.48
N HIS A 317 -21.74 -3.02 -21.24
CA HIS A 317 -22.52 -2.43 -20.15
C HIS A 317 -22.09 -2.96 -18.77
N ALA A 318 -22.05 -2.09 -17.75
CA ALA A 318 -21.84 -2.47 -16.36
C ALA A 318 -23.16 -2.97 -15.73
N SER A 319 -23.24 -4.24 -15.32
CA SER A 319 -24.48 -4.85 -14.83
C SER A 319 -24.64 -4.82 -13.30
N GLY A 320 -23.54 -4.72 -12.55
CA GLY A 320 -23.56 -4.69 -11.09
C GLY A 320 -24.16 -5.95 -10.45
N ASN A 321 -23.59 -7.12 -10.75
CA ASN A 321 -24.01 -8.41 -10.22
C ASN A 321 -22.94 -9.00 -9.29
N PHE A 322 -23.20 -8.94 -7.98
CA PHE A 322 -22.27 -9.42 -6.94
C PHE A 322 -21.87 -10.88 -7.10
N SER A 323 -22.83 -11.78 -7.37
CA SER A 323 -22.58 -13.22 -7.45
C SER A 323 -21.70 -13.58 -8.65
N GLU A 324 -21.94 -12.94 -9.79
CA GLU A 324 -21.13 -13.11 -10.99
C GLU A 324 -19.73 -12.50 -10.82
N CYS A 325 -19.64 -11.28 -10.27
CA CYS A 325 -18.36 -10.64 -9.98
C CYS A 325 -17.51 -11.48 -9.02
N LYS A 326 -18.11 -11.96 -7.93
CA LYS A 326 -17.43 -12.86 -6.97
C LYS A 326 -16.95 -14.14 -7.66
N SER A 327 -17.75 -14.70 -8.55
CA SER A 327 -17.36 -15.91 -9.29
C SER A 327 -16.19 -15.63 -10.23
N ALA A 328 -16.18 -14.50 -10.93
CA ALA A 328 -15.07 -14.07 -11.78
C ALA A 328 -13.78 -13.82 -10.98
N ALA A 329 -13.88 -13.14 -9.84
CA ALA A 329 -12.75 -12.96 -8.93
C ALA A 329 -12.20 -14.29 -8.40
N LEU A 330 -13.07 -15.22 -7.99
CA LEU A 330 -12.65 -16.55 -7.53
C LEU A 330 -12.00 -17.39 -8.64
N LEU A 331 -12.40 -17.19 -9.89
CA LEU A 331 -11.75 -17.83 -11.03
C LEU A 331 -10.34 -17.31 -11.23
N LEU A 332 -10.14 -15.98 -11.15
CA LEU A 332 -8.80 -15.37 -11.21
C LEU A 332 -7.88 -15.94 -10.12
N LEU A 333 -8.37 -16.05 -8.87
CA LEU A 333 -7.61 -16.63 -7.75
C LEU A 333 -7.23 -18.11 -7.95
N LYS A 334 -7.97 -18.84 -8.80
CA LYS A 334 -7.73 -20.26 -9.10
C LYS A 334 -6.91 -20.48 -10.37
N GLN A 335 -6.75 -19.46 -11.21
CA GLN A 335 -6.11 -19.56 -12.53
C GLN A 335 -4.57 -19.64 -12.45
N GLU A 336 -3.97 -19.46 -11.27
CA GLU A 336 -2.57 -19.84 -11.07
C GLU A 336 -2.39 -21.36 -11.26
N ASN A 337 -2.14 -21.74 -12.50
CA ASN A 337 -1.94 -23.11 -12.98
C ASN A 337 -0.55 -23.68 -12.63
N GLY A 338 0.11 -23.14 -11.61
CA GLY A 338 1.37 -23.68 -11.12
C GLY A 338 1.15 -25.00 -10.40
N LYS A 339 2.11 -25.94 -10.54
CA LYS A 339 2.15 -27.08 -9.63
C LYS A 339 2.56 -26.57 -8.25
N CYS A 340 1.82 -26.92 -7.21
CA CYS A 340 2.27 -26.68 -5.84
C CYS A 340 3.57 -27.46 -5.62
N LEU A 341 4.68 -26.73 -5.39
CA LEU A 341 6.00 -27.32 -5.18
C LEU A 341 6.24 -27.72 -3.71
N HIS A 342 5.27 -27.45 -2.83
CA HIS A 342 5.34 -27.70 -1.40
C HIS A 342 4.25 -28.70 -0.97
N GLN A 343 4.32 -29.16 0.27
CA GLN A 343 3.38 -30.15 0.81
C GLN A 343 1.91 -29.65 0.80
N GLU A 344 1.70 -28.34 0.99
CA GLU A 344 0.38 -27.71 0.98
C GLU A 344 0.49 -26.28 0.41
N CYS A 345 -0.32 -25.94 -0.60
CA CYS A 345 -0.47 -24.57 -1.09
C CYS A 345 -1.89 -24.08 -0.82
N ARG A 346 -2.02 -22.86 -0.32
CA ARG A 346 -3.30 -22.29 0.13
C ARG A 346 -3.84 -21.20 -0.78
N PHE A 347 -3.03 -20.72 -1.70
CA PHE A 347 -3.37 -19.68 -2.66
C PHE A 347 -2.71 -20.00 -4.00
N GLY A 348 -3.50 -20.52 -4.95
CA GLY A 348 -2.95 -21.04 -6.21
C GLY A 348 -1.85 -22.07 -5.96
N SER A 349 -0.67 -21.84 -6.55
CA SER A 349 0.52 -22.66 -6.36
C SER A 349 1.44 -22.19 -5.23
N ASN A 350 1.02 -21.20 -4.43
CA ASN A 350 1.84 -20.59 -3.40
C ASN A 350 1.68 -21.29 -2.05
N TYR A 351 2.83 -21.64 -1.47
CA TYR A 351 2.92 -22.09 -0.08
C TYR A 351 2.66 -20.93 0.86
N ILE A 352 1.74 -21.13 1.80
CA ILE A 352 1.50 -20.21 2.92
C ILE A 352 1.46 -21.08 4.17
N PRO A 353 2.36 -20.87 5.15
CA PRO A 353 2.31 -21.57 6.42
C PRO A 353 0.98 -21.36 7.14
N LYS A 354 0.75 -22.09 8.23
CA LYS A 354 -0.42 -21.78 9.05
C LYS A 354 -0.35 -20.33 9.52
N LEU A 355 -1.40 -19.56 9.23
CA LEU A 355 -1.50 -18.20 9.75
C LEU A 355 -1.62 -18.28 11.27
N GLN A 356 -0.71 -17.61 11.98
CA GLN A 356 -0.62 -17.61 13.43
C GLN A 356 -0.65 -16.16 13.94
N GLY A 357 -1.29 -15.95 15.10
CA GLY A 357 -1.35 -14.65 15.74
C GLY A 357 -2.39 -13.69 15.13
N ARG A 358 -2.17 -12.39 15.34
CA ARG A 358 -3.03 -11.29 14.86
C ARG A 358 -2.42 -10.67 13.62
N PHE A 359 -3.27 -10.17 12.72
CA PHE A 359 -2.84 -9.52 11.48
C PHE A 359 -3.38 -8.10 11.39
N LEU A 360 -2.58 -7.20 10.81
CA LEU A 360 -3.05 -5.90 10.33
C LEU A 360 -3.17 -5.95 8.82
N ALA A 361 -4.33 -5.52 8.33
CA ALA A 361 -4.57 -5.35 6.90
C ALA A 361 -4.37 -3.88 6.52
N THR A 362 -3.51 -3.60 5.55
CA THR A 362 -3.02 -2.25 5.26
C THR A 362 -3.31 -1.80 3.83
N GLU A 363 -3.01 -0.52 3.52
CA GLU A 363 -3.22 0.11 2.22
C GLU A 363 -4.65 -0.06 1.69
N ASN A 364 -4.86 -0.68 0.52
CA ASN A 364 -6.18 -0.77 -0.09
C ASN A 364 -7.19 -1.58 0.73
N PHE A 365 -6.77 -2.46 1.65
CA PHE A 365 -7.69 -3.06 2.62
C PHE A 365 -8.31 -2.01 3.54
N PHE A 366 -7.51 -1.05 4.02
CA PHE A 366 -7.97 0.04 4.88
C PHE A 366 -8.94 0.96 4.12
N PHE A 367 -8.54 1.44 2.94
CA PHE A 367 -9.37 2.36 2.15
C PHE A 367 -10.69 1.72 1.71
N THR A 368 -10.68 0.42 1.37
CA THR A 368 -11.91 -0.32 1.03
C THR A 368 -12.81 -0.48 2.26
N SER A 369 -12.25 -0.83 3.42
CA SER A 369 -13.01 -0.93 4.68
C SER A 369 -13.63 0.40 5.10
N GLU A 370 -12.88 1.50 4.96
CA GLU A 370 -13.33 2.86 5.23
C GLU A 370 -14.48 3.26 4.30
N PHE A 371 -14.35 3.00 2.99
CA PHE A 371 -15.40 3.27 2.01
C PHE A 371 -16.72 2.58 2.35
N PHE A 372 -16.67 1.33 2.81
CA PHE A 372 -17.86 0.57 3.20
C PHE A 372 -18.33 0.83 4.65
N GLY A 373 -17.63 1.68 5.42
CA GLY A 373 -17.96 1.96 6.82
C GLY A 373 -17.89 0.73 7.73
N LEU A 374 -17.03 -0.24 7.42
CA LEU A 374 -16.95 -1.54 8.12
C LEU A 374 -16.16 -1.49 9.44
N GLY A 375 -15.56 -0.35 9.77
CA GLY A 375 -14.76 -0.19 10.99
C GLY A 375 -15.19 1.01 11.84
N SER A 376 -15.23 0.84 13.16
CA SER A 376 -14.98 1.95 14.09
C SER A 376 -13.51 2.30 13.97
N VAL A 377 -13.20 3.45 13.35
CA VAL A 377 -11.83 3.94 13.22
C VAL A 377 -11.31 4.22 14.63
N GLN A 378 -10.56 3.28 15.22
CA GLN A 378 -9.70 3.60 16.34
C GLN A 378 -8.56 4.42 15.75
N CYS A 379 -8.77 5.74 15.77
CA CYS A 379 -7.83 6.72 15.27
C CYS A 379 -6.52 6.52 16.03
N SER A 380 -5.53 5.93 15.36
CA SER A 380 -4.14 6.09 15.73
C SER A 380 -3.48 6.73 14.51
N PRO A 381 -3.24 8.05 14.50
CA PRO A 381 -2.53 8.73 13.41
C PRO A 381 -1.14 8.12 13.14
N ILE A 382 -0.64 7.31 14.08
CA ILE A 382 0.55 6.48 13.98
C ILE A 382 0.40 5.38 12.91
N LEU A 383 -0.76 4.74 12.77
CA LEU A 383 -0.95 3.67 11.79
C LEU A 383 -1.04 4.19 10.35
N SER A 384 -1.73 5.30 10.10
CA SER A 384 -1.86 5.85 8.73
C SER A 384 -0.52 6.35 8.17
N LEU A 385 0.42 6.75 9.04
CA LEU A 385 1.75 7.20 8.65
C LEU A 385 2.76 6.07 8.44
N LEU A 386 2.58 4.93 9.13
CA LEU A 386 3.53 3.80 9.16
C LEU A 386 3.16 2.66 8.21
N VAL A 387 2.02 2.77 7.52
CA VAL A 387 1.54 1.81 6.53
C VAL A 387 2.26 1.91 5.18
N SER A 388 3.01 2.98 4.89
CA SER A 388 3.81 3.08 3.66
C SER A 388 5.29 2.70 3.89
N ILE A 389 5.62 1.42 3.63
CA ILE A 389 6.93 0.77 3.26
C ILE A 389 8.26 1.23 3.92
N SER A 390 8.34 2.25 4.76
CA SER A 390 9.58 3.05 4.85
C SER A 390 10.43 2.85 6.11
N VAL A 391 10.28 1.76 6.88
CA VAL A 391 10.88 1.69 8.23
C VAL A 391 12.20 0.90 8.34
N LYS A 392 12.58 -0.02 7.43
CA LYS A 392 13.88 -0.76 7.60
C LYS A 392 15.09 0.17 7.63
N LYS A 393 15.07 1.36 7.03
CA LYS A 393 16.32 2.09 6.72
C LYS A 393 16.53 3.43 7.41
N ILE A 394 15.76 3.70 8.46
CA ILE A 394 16.10 4.77 9.42
C ILE A 394 17.18 4.30 10.42
N GLY A 395 17.88 3.19 10.12
CA GLY A 395 18.80 2.51 11.03
C GLY A 395 18.09 1.77 12.17
N ILE A 396 16.78 1.48 12.00
CA ILE A 396 15.93 0.84 13.01
C ILE A 396 16.27 -0.65 13.14
N ILE A 397 16.79 -1.25 12.08
CA ILE A 397 17.25 -2.65 12.00
C ILE A 397 18.48 -2.79 11.13
#